data_AF-A0A1G2G2J3-F1
#
_entry.id   AF-A0A1G2G2J3-F1
#
_cell.length_a   1.000
_cell.length_b   1.000
_cell.length_c   1.000
_cell.angle_alpha   90.00
_cell.angle_beta   90.00
_cell.angle_gamma   90.00
#
_symmetry.space_group_name_H-M   'P 1'
#
loop_
_entity.id
_entity.type
_entity.pdbx_description
1 polymer ?
#
loop_
_entity_poly.entity_id
_entity_poly.type
_entity_poly.pdbx_seq_one_letter_code
_entity_poly.pdbx_strand_id
1 'polypeptide(L)'
;MKVNGSRSYIESREEFTLFLRNPERVHFVGMSNPWYLGVQECFVKLEHTHFSPGTSKNNEFYLRLLVWMQAIWTVVSVPSAMFPIVEGISDECGLQIVKGVPTAIVNNEAECLFLPPFPDTVFTLLYKPDNPVYTSDAATREKLVLAERQAVDRMISCQGQKK
;
A
#
# COMPACT_ATOMS: atom_id res chain seq x y z
N MET A 1 -9.27 -20.20 18.89
CA MET A 1 -8.67 -19.38 17.82
C MET A 1 -9.80 -18.91 16.91
N LYS A 2 -10.26 -17.65 17.07
CA LYS A 2 -11.30 -17.08 16.21
C LYS A 2 -10.61 -16.16 15.20
N VAL A 3 -10.58 -16.59 13.95
CA VAL A 3 -10.32 -15.74 12.79
C VAL A 3 -11.51 -14.79 12.74
N ASN A 4 -11.33 -13.55 13.24
CA ASN A 4 -12.39 -12.56 13.19
C ASN A 4 -12.57 -12.11 11.74
N GLY A 5 -13.50 -12.77 11.06
CA GLY A 5 -14.40 -12.14 10.12
C GLY A 5 -13.76 -11.42 8.95
N SER A 6 -12.98 -12.14 8.14
CA SER A 6 -13.05 -11.92 6.70
C SER A 6 -14.48 -12.20 6.24
N ARG A 7 -15.40 -11.25 6.42
CA ARG A 7 -16.58 -11.19 5.58
C ARG A 7 -16.03 -11.02 4.18
N SER A 8 -16.03 -12.09 3.40
CA SER A 8 -15.98 -12.06 1.95
C SER A 8 -17.27 -11.37 1.48
N TYR A 9 -17.39 -10.08 1.77
CA TYR A 9 -18.31 -9.22 1.08
C TYR A 9 -17.66 -9.03 -0.29
N ILE A 10 -18.25 -9.61 -1.33
CA ILE A 10 -17.91 -9.24 -2.69
C ILE A 10 -18.48 -7.82 -2.83
N GLU A 11 -17.69 -6.83 -2.41
CA GLU A 11 -18.00 -5.43 -2.59
C GLU A 11 -18.12 -5.18 -4.09
N SER A 12 -19.21 -4.54 -4.50
CA SER A 12 -19.37 -4.20 -5.91
C SER A 12 -18.36 -3.14 -6.32
N ARG A 13 -18.10 -3.02 -7.62
CA ARG A 13 -17.24 -1.94 -8.15
C ARG A 13 -17.78 -0.56 -7.75
N GLU A 14 -19.10 -0.42 -7.69
CA GLU A 14 -19.79 0.80 -7.30
C GLU A 14 -19.57 1.12 -5.82
N GLU A 15 -19.70 0.13 -4.94
CA GLU A 15 -19.43 0.29 -3.50
C GLU A 15 -17.97 0.67 -3.25
N PHE A 16 -17.02 0.02 -3.94
CA PHE A 16 -15.61 0.37 -3.86
C PHE A 16 -15.35 1.81 -4.34
N THR A 17 -15.97 2.21 -5.45
CA THR A 17 -15.85 3.56 -6.00
C THR A 17 -16.43 4.61 -5.05
N LEU A 18 -17.56 4.31 -4.40
CA LEU A 18 -18.16 5.17 -3.38
C LEU A 18 -17.27 5.28 -2.15
N PHE A 19 -16.68 4.17 -1.70
CA PHE A 19 -15.72 4.16 -0.60
C PHE A 19 -14.51 5.06 -0.89
N LEU A 20 -13.96 5.00 -2.10
CA LEU A 20 -12.84 5.85 -2.52
C LEU A 20 -13.21 7.34 -2.55
N ARG A 21 -14.49 7.70 -2.67
CA ARG A 21 -14.96 9.09 -2.71
C ARG A 21 -15.20 9.70 -1.33
N ASN A 22 -14.97 8.97 -0.24
CA ASN A 22 -15.19 9.48 1.10
C ASN A 22 -14.15 10.59 1.45
N PRO A 23 -14.57 11.84 1.66
CA PRO A 23 -13.65 12.96 1.92
C PRO A 23 -12.97 12.89 3.30
N GLU A 24 -13.49 12.10 4.23
CA GLU A 24 -12.88 11.90 5.56
C GLU A 24 -11.72 10.90 5.51
N ARG A 25 -11.46 10.31 4.34
CA ARG A 25 -10.44 9.30 4.14
C ARG A 25 -9.51 9.68 3.01
N VAL A 26 -8.29 9.17 3.12
CA VAL A 26 -7.30 9.18 2.05
C VAL A 26 -6.94 7.74 1.73
N HIS A 27 -6.66 7.48 0.45
CA HIS A 27 -6.42 6.15 -0.08
C HIS A 27 -5.06 6.14 -0.77
N PHE A 28 -4.18 5.25 -0.32
CA PHE A 28 -2.85 5.07 -0.87
C PHE A 28 -2.80 3.76 -1.62
N VAL A 29 -2.43 3.83 -2.89
CA VAL A 29 -2.34 2.68 -3.78
C VAL A 29 -0.87 2.43 -4.10
N GLY A 30 -0.41 1.21 -3.86
CA GLY A 30 0.93 0.79 -4.25
C GLY A 30 0.88 -0.63 -4.78
N MET A 31 1.71 -0.93 -5.78
CA MET A 31 1.90 -2.31 -6.22
C MET A 31 2.65 -3.07 -5.12
N SER A 32 2.36 -4.35 -4.93
CA SER A 32 2.99 -5.21 -3.91
C SER A 32 3.58 -6.48 -4.50
N ASN A 33 3.20 -6.87 -5.71
CA ASN A 33 3.74 -8.03 -6.44
C ASN A 33 3.63 -7.77 -7.95
N PRO A 34 4.61 -8.10 -8.83
CA PRO A 34 5.82 -8.86 -8.56
C PRO A 34 6.82 -8.21 -7.60
N TRP A 35 7.14 -6.91 -7.69
CA TRP A 35 8.09 -6.29 -6.74
C TRP A 35 7.87 -4.78 -6.65
N TYR A 36 7.48 -4.28 -5.48
CA TYR A 36 7.53 -2.84 -5.18
C TYR A 36 8.10 -2.62 -3.77
N LEU A 37 9.43 -2.62 -3.73
CA LEU A 37 10.25 -2.27 -2.58
C LEU A 37 9.68 -1.06 -1.81
N GLY A 38 9.54 -1.20 -0.50
CA GLY A 38 9.11 -0.12 0.39
C GLY A 38 7.60 0.01 0.50
N VAL A 39 6.77 -0.47 -0.45
CA VAL A 39 5.31 -0.35 -0.35
C VAL A 39 4.78 -1.24 0.78
N GLN A 40 5.24 -2.50 0.82
CA GLN A 40 4.82 -3.42 1.86
C GLN A 40 5.37 -2.97 3.23
N GLU A 41 6.64 -2.56 3.27
CA GLU A 41 7.24 -1.98 4.46
C GLU A 41 6.46 -0.76 4.98
N CYS A 42 6.12 0.19 4.10
CA CYS A 42 5.37 1.39 4.43
C CYS A 42 4.03 1.07 5.07
N PHE A 43 3.24 0.17 4.46
CA PHE A 43 1.92 -0.19 4.98
C PHE A 43 1.99 -0.96 6.29
N VAL A 44 2.94 -1.89 6.43
CA VAL A 44 3.14 -2.63 7.68
C VAL A 44 3.61 -1.69 8.79
N LYS A 45 4.55 -0.78 8.50
CA LYS A 45 5.03 0.21 9.47
C LYS A 45 3.90 1.14 9.93
N LEU A 46 3.08 1.61 8.99
CA LEU A 46 1.90 2.42 9.29
C LEU A 46 0.90 1.68 10.18
N GLU A 47 0.54 0.44 9.84
CA GLU A 47 -0.38 -0.38 10.63
C GLU A 47 0.16 -0.60 12.04
N HIS A 48 1.37 -1.13 12.17
CA HIS A 48 1.90 -1.55 13.46
C HIS A 48 2.27 -0.38 14.38
N THR A 49 2.58 0.80 13.83
CA THR A 49 2.96 1.99 14.61
C THR A 49 1.75 2.85 14.98
N HIS A 50 0.77 3.00 14.09
CA HIS A 50 -0.33 3.95 14.29
C HIS A 50 -1.71 3.31 14.41
N PHE A 51 -1.86 2.05 14.00
CA PHE A 51 -3.12 1.31 13.96
C PHE A 51 -2.92 -0.11 14.49
N SER A 52 -2.17 -0.27 15.59
CA SER A 52 -1.64 -1.56 16.01
C SER A 52 -2.72 -2.65 16.03
N PRO A 53 -2.45 -3.85 15.45
CA PRO A 53 -3.45 -4.91 15.35
C PRO A 53 -4.06 -5.30 16.70
N GLY A 54 -5.37 -5.55 16.71
CA GLY A 54 -6.11 -5.90 17.92
C GLY A 54 -6.49 -4.72 18.83
N THR A 55 -6.16 -3.48 18.45
CA THR A 55 -6.68 -2.27 19.09
C THR A 55 -7.95 -1.76 18.39
N SER A 56 -8.76 -0.95 19.08
CA SER A 56 -9.92 -0.30 18.47
C SER A 56 -9.54 0.61 17.30
N LYS A 57 -8.34 1.20 17.35
CA LYS A 57 -7.82 2.08 16.32
C LYS A 57 -7.54 1.36 15.01
N ASN A 58 -7.19 0.06 15.05
CA ASN A 58 -6.99 -0.74 13.84
C ASN A 58 -8.26 -0.82 12.95
N ASN A 59 -9.46 -0.61 13.52
CA ASN A 59 -10.69 -0.52 12.73
C ASN A 59 -10.72 0.68 11.76
N GLU A 60 -9.88 1.69 11.97
CA GLU A 60 -9.73 2.84 11.09
C GLU A 60 -8.74 2.58 9.94
N PHE A 61 -8.00 1.48 9.98
CA PHE A 61 -7.05 1.05 8.97
C PHE A 61 -7.70 0.00 8.06
N TYR A 62 -7.88 0.34 6.79
CA TYR A 62 -8.44 -0.59 5.81
C TYR A 62 -7.36 -0.96 4.81
N LEU A 63 -7.17 -2.25 4.62
CA LEU A 63 -6.27 -2.80 3.60
C LEU A 63 -7.08 -3.65 2.63
N ARG A 64 -6.87 -3.43 1.34
CA ARG A 64 -7.50 -4.20 0.25
C ARG A 64 -6.43 -4.64 -0.74
N LEU A 65 -6.55 -5.87 -1.21
CA LEU A 65 -5.72 -6.42 -2.27
C LEU A 65 -6.53 -6.51 -3.55
N LEU A 66 -5.96 -6.01 -4.65
CA LEU A 66 -6.55 -6.03 -5.98
C LEU A 66 -5.59 -6.76 -6.92
N VAL A 67 -6.07 -7.76 -7.63
CA VAL A 67 -5.29 -8.43 -8.68
C VAL A 67 -5.63 -7.77 -10.01
N TRP A 68 -4.63 -7.17 -10.65
CA TRP A 68 -4.79 -6.51 -11.95
C TRP A 68 -3.51 -6.63 -12.77
N MET A 69 -3.65 -6.94 -14.06
CA MET A 69 -2.52 -7.14 -14.97
C MET A 69 -1.42 -8.08 -14.42
N GLN A 70 -1.84 -9.17 -13.80
CA GLN A 70 -0.93 -10.16 -13.18
C GLN A 70 -0.08 -9.59 -12.02
N ALA A 71 -0.39 -8.38 -11.55
CA ALA A 71 0.19 -7.74 -10.39
C ALA A 71 -0.82 -7.68 -9.23
N ILE A 72 -0.29 -7.66 -8.00
CA ILE A 72 -1.09 -7.40 -6.80
C ILE A 72 -0.90 -5.94 -6.45
N TRP A 73 -2.00 -5.21 -6.33
CA TRP A 73 -2.06 -3.84 -5.87
C TRP A 73 -2.67 -3.82 -4.47
N THR A 74 -2.03 -3.08 -3.57
CA THR A 74 -2.54 -2.88 -2.22
C THR A 74 -3.08 -1.47 -2.10
N VAL A 75 -4.32 -1.37 -1.61
CA VAL A 75 -4.97 -0.11 -1.30
C VAL A 75 -5.09 -0.02 0.21
N VAL A 76 -4.41 0.95 0.81
CA VAL A 76 -4.56 1.31 2.21
C VAL A 76 -5.40 2.57 2.32
N SER A 77 -6.43 2.53 3.15
CA SER A 77 -7.22 3.71 3.47
C SER A 77 -7.17 4.01 4.95
N VAL A 78 -6.94 5.27 5.27
CA VAL A 78 -6.84 5.81 6.63
C VAL A 78 -7.62 7.13 6.74
N PRO A 79 -7.92 7.63 7.95
CA PRO A 79 -8.48 8.97 8.13
C PRO A 79 -7.61 10.04 7.47
N SER A 80 -8.23 11.06 6.87
CA SER A 80 -7.53 12.13 6.14
C SER A 80 -6.49 12.87 6.99
N ALA A 81 -6.74 13.02 8.29
CA ALA A 81 -5.80 13.61 9.25
C ALA A 81 -4.45 12.85 9.36
N MET A 82 -4.39 11.61 8.88
CA MET A 82 -3.16 10.80 8.90
C MET A 82 -2.24 11.08 7.72
N PHE A 83 -2.65 11.88 6.73
CA PHE A 83 -1.85 12.14 5.53
C PHE A 83 -0.39 12.53 5.84
N PRO A 84 -0.08 13.48 6.75
CA PRO A 84 1.32 13.85 7.03
C PRO A 84 2.15 12.71 7.62
N ILE A 85 1.50 11.82 8.40
CA ILE A 85 2.16 10.64 8.98
C ILE A 85 2.47 9.63 7.88
N VAL A 86 1.53 9.39 6.97
CA VAL A 86 1.74 8.48 5.84
C VAL A 86 2.82 9.03 4.90
N GLU A 87 2.85 10.33 4.68
CA GLU A 87 3.91 11.00 3.90
C GLU A 87 5.29 10.76 4.51
N GLY A 88 5.45 10.99 5.82
CA GLY A 88 6.72 10.72 6.51
C GLY A 88 7.15 9.25 6.42
N ILE A 89 6.24 8.31 6.65
CA ILE A 89 6.54 6.87 6.56
C ILE A 89 6.89 6.47 5.12
N SER A 90 6.18 7.01 4.13
CA SER A 90 6.45 6.75 2.72
C SER A 90 7.84 7.24 2.33
N ASP A 91 8.22 8.44 2.80
CA ASP A 91 9.52 9.05 2.54
C ASP A 91 10.68 8.19 3.09
N GLU A 92 10.52 7.69 4.32
CA GLU A 92 11.46 6.77 4.97
C GLU A 92 11.59 5.43 4.23
N CYS A 93 10.52 4.96 3.60
CA CYS A 93 10.51 3.75 2.77
C CYS A 93 11.02 4.00 1.33
N GLY A 94 11.55 5.18 1.03
CA GLY A 94 12.09 5.51 -0.31
C GLY A 94 11.00 5.71 -1.37
N LEU A 95 9.79 6.06 -0.93
CA LEU A 95 8.62 6.31 -1.76
C LEU A 95 8.28 7.79 -1.80
N GLN A 96 7.51 8.18 -2.81
CA GLN A 96 6.85 9.47 -2.94
C GLN A 96 5.35 9.27 -3.14
N ILE A 97 4.56 10.18 -2.59
CA ILE A 97 3.11 10.20 -2.78
C ILE A 97 2.82 11.09 -3.99
N VAL A 98 2.19 10.51 -5.01
CA VAL A 98 1.76 11.23 -6.21
C VAL A 98 0.24 11.23 -6.27
N LYS A 99 -0.35 12.38 -6.58
CA LYS A 99 -1.80 12.48 -6.78
C LYS A 99 -2.21 11.72 -8.04
N GLY A 100 -3.24 10.89 -7.93
CA GLY A 100 -3.77 10.13 -9.05
C GLY A 100 -3.49 8.63 -8.95
N VAL A 101 -3.73 7.96 -10.07
CA VAL A 101 -3.76 6.51 -10.19
C VAL A 101 -2.37 5.99 -10.59
N PRO A 102 -1.94 4.81 -10.12
CA PRO A 102 -0.69 4.27 -10.61
C PRO A 102 -0.84 3.97 -12.11
N THR A 103 0.23 4.22 -12.85
CA THR A 103 0.34 3.92 -14.26
C THR A 103 1.21 2.68 -14.41
N ALA A 104 0.70 1.67 -15.11
CA ALA A 104 1.53 0.57 -15.57
C ALA A 104 2.08 0.92 -16.95
N ILE A 105 3.32 0.53 -17.24
CA ILE A 105 3.83 0.55 -18.60
C ILE A 105 3.45 -0.78 -19.25
N VAL A 106 2.62 -0.72 -20.28
CA VAL A 106 2.10 -1.85 -21.03
C VAL A 106 2.43 -1.60 -22.49
N ASN A 107 3.15 -2.52 -23.15
CA ASN A 107 3.53 -2.35 -24.56
C ASN A 107 4.25 -1.01 -24.88
N ASN A 108 5.08 -0.50 -23.97
CA ASN A 108 5.72 0.82 -24.02
C ASN A 108 4.77 2.03 -23.94
N GLU A 109 3.51 1.83 -23.58
CA GLU A 109 2.54 2.89 -23.32
C GLU A 109 2.21 2.94 -21.83
N ALA A 110 2.05 4.14 -21.28
CA ALA A 110 1.58 4.31 -19.91
C ALA A 110 0.07 4.11 -19.89
N GLU A 111 -0.38 2.97 -19.36
CA GLU A 111 -1.79 2.69 -19.13
C GLU A 111 -2.15 3.03 -17.68
N CYS A 112 -3.17 3.89 -17.52
CA CYS A 112 -3.80 4.10 -16.22
C CYS A 112 -4.45 2.80 -15.77
N LEU A 113 -4.07 2.31 -14.59
CA LEU A 113 -4.58 1.05 -14.03
C LEU A 113 -6.07 1.09 -13.74
N PHE A 114 -6.64 2.29 -13.64
CA PHE A 114 -8.05 2.48 -13.41
C PHE A 114 -8.57 3.67 -14.24
N LEU A 115 -9.77 3.52 -14.80
CA LEU A 115 -10.38 4.53 -15.66
C LEU A 115 -10.78 5.77 -14.83
N PRO A 116 -10.32 6.99 -15.21
CA PRO A 116 -10.71 8.25 -14.54
C PRO A 116 -12.19 8.60 -14.73
N PRO A 117 -12.75 9.53 -13.91
CA PRO A 117 -12.06 10.36 -12.91
C PRO A 117 -12.01 9.73 -11.52
N PHE A 118 -10.82 9.75 -10.91
CA PHE A 118 -10.62 9.40 -9.50
C PHE A 118 -10.92 10.59 -8.59
N PRO A 119 -11.45 10.34 -7.38
CA PRO A 119 -11.60 11.39 -6.39
C PRO A 119 -10.23 11.89 -5.92
N ASP A 120 -10.19 13.16 -5.47
CA ASP A 120 -8.99 13.85 -4.97
C ASP A 120 -8.36 13.20 -3.71
N THR A 121 -9.03 12.19 -3.16
CA THR A 121 -8.65 11.42 -1.98
C THR A 121 -7.73 10.23 -2.30
N VAL A 122 -7.47 9.93 -3.57
CA VAL A 122 -6.66 8.78 -4.01
C VAL A 122 -5.26 9.22 -4.45
N PHE A 123 -4.26 8.56 -3.88
CA PHE A 123 -2.85 8.80 -4.09
C PHE A 123 -2.14 7.49 -4.41
N THR A 124 -1.06 7.62 -5.19
CA THR A 124 -0.20 6.51 -5.56
C THR A 124 1.13 6.61 -4.84
N LEU A 125 1.61 5.49 -4.33
CA LEU A 125 2.98 5.33 -3.85
C LEU A 125 3.87 4.87 -5.00
N LEU A 126 4.81 5.72 -5.38
CA LEU A 126 5.85 5.42 -6.36
C LEU A 126 7.22 5.48 -5.70
N TYR A 127 8.21 4.87 -6.32
CA TYR A 127 9.60 5.09 -5.95
C TYR A 127 9.99 6.55 -6.12
N LYS A 128 10.84 7.05 -5.22
CA LYS A 128 11.57 8.28 -5.49
C LYS A 128 12.44 8.10 -6.75
N PRO A 129 12.67 9.15 -7.57
CA PRO A 129 13.40 9.02 -8.82
C PRO A 129 14.85 8.51 -8.68
N ASP A 130 15.44 8.70 -7.51
CA ASP A 130 16.79 8.26 -7.13
C ASP A 130 16.82 6.86 -6.50
N ASN A 131 15.68 6.14 -6.45
CA ASN A 131 15.60 4.83 -5.83
C ASN A 131 16.51 3.82 -6.58
N PRO A 132 17.38 3.07 -5.86
CA PRO A 132 18.29 2.10 -6.46
C PRO A 132 17.62 1.03 -7.32
N VAL A 133 16.32 0.78 -7.14
CA VAL A 133 15.55 -0.17 -7.95
C VAL A 133 15.59 0.15 -9.45
N TYR A 134 15.75 1.42 -9.82
CA TYR A 134 15.80 1.86 -11.22
C TYR A 134 17.15 1.55 -11.89
N THR A 135 18.24 1.53 -11.11
CA THR A 135 19.61 1.41 -11.64
C THR A 135 20.26 0.06 -11.32
N SER A 136 19.65 -0.74 -10.47
CA SER A 136 20.18 -2.03 -10.01
C SER A 136 19.97 -3.15 -11.03
N ASP A 137 20.96 -4.03 -11.16
CA ASP A 137 20.80 -5.29 -11.91
C ASP A 137 19.75 -6.22 -11.27
N ALA A 138 19.39 -7.29 -11.97
CA ALA A 138 18.35 -8.22 -11.50
C ALA A 138 18.70 -8.89 -10.15
N ALA A 139 19.96 -9.29 -9.96
CA ALA A 139 20.40 -9.96 -8.74
C ALA A 139 20.40 -9.00 -7.53
N THR A 140 20.75 -7.74 -7.75
CA THR A 140 20.73 -6.69 -6.73
C THR A 140 19.30 -6.36 -6.33
N ARG A 141 18.37 -6.26 -7.30
CA ARG A 141 16.94 -6.08 -7.01
C ARG A 141 16.37 -7.23 -6.19
N GLU A 142 16.72 -8.47 -6.51
CA GLU A 142 16.29 -9.64 -5.74
C GLU A 142 16.81 -9.62 -4.29
N LYS A 143 18.05 -9.18 -4.07
CA LYS A 143 18.60 -9.01 -2.71
C LYS A 143 17.88 -7.94 -1.90
N LEU A 144 17.60 -6.79 -2.51
CA LEU A 144 16.86 -5.70 -1.87
C LEU A 144 15.46 -6.17 -1.45
N VAL A 145 14.81 -6.92 -2.32
CA VAL A 145 13.50 -7.54 -2.10
C VAL A 145 13.53 -8.50 -0.92
N LEU A 146 14.53 -9.36 -0.87
CA LEU A 146 14.66 -10.33 0.22
C LEU A 146 14.90 -9.61 1.55
N ALA A 147 15.69 -8.54 1.53
CA ALA A 147 15.97 -7.72 2.72
C ALA A 147 14.70 -7.02 3.25
N GLU A 148 13.88 -6.46 2.36
CA GLU A 148 12.58 -5.88 2.76
C GLU A 148 11.66 -6.94 3.36
N ARG A 149 11.50 -8.11 2.71
CA ARG A 149 10.67 -9.20 3.26
C ARG A 149 11.09 -9.58 4.67
N GLN A 150 12.40 -9.71 4.91
CA GLN A 150 12.94 -9.97 6.25
C GLN A 150 12.69 -8.84 7.24
N ALA A 151 12.70 -7.57 6.81
CA ALA A 151 12.35 -6.44 7.66
C ALA A 151 10.86 -6.45 8.03
N VAL A 152 9.98 -6.71 7.06
CA VAL A 152 8.53 -6.87 7.24
C VAL A 152 8.22 -8.02 8.20
N ASP A 153 8.81 -9.19 7.98
CA ASP A 153 8.59 -10.38 8.82
C ASP A 153 9.01 -10.12 10.27
N ARG A 154 10.11 -9.38 10.49
CA ARG A 154 10.54 -8.96 11.84
C ARG A 154 9.54 -8.02 12.49
N MET A 155 9.00 -7.02 11.78
CA MET A 155 7.98 -6.12 12.33
C MET A 155 6.74 -6.90 12.77
N ILE A 156 6.29 -7.84 11.96
CA ILE A 156 5.13 -8.70 12.27
C ILE A 156 5.43 -9.61 13.46
N SER A 157 6.60 -10.23 13.51
CA SER A 157 6.98 -11.21 14.53
C SER A 157 7.24 -10.58 15.91
N CYS A 158 7.93 -9.43 15.97
CA CYS A 158 8.28 -8.76 17.23
C CYS A 158 7.06 -8.25 18.02
N GLN A 159 5.93 -8.01 17.37
CA GLN A 159 4.70 -7.63 18.05
C GLN A 159 3.82 -8.82 18.47
N GLY A 160 4.07 -10.02 17.92
CA GLY A 160 3.41 -11.27 18.34
C GLY A 160 3.86 -11.82 19.70
N GLN A 161 4.99 -11.34 20.23
CA GLN A 161 5.57 -11.81 21.50
C GLN A 161 5.26 -10.93 22.72
N LYS A 162 4.51 -9.82 22.57
CA LYS A 162 4.07 -8.96 23.67
C LYS A 162 2.65 -9.34 24.16
N LYS A 163 2.44 -10.60 24.53
CA LYS A 163 1.22 -11.06 25.20
C LYS A 163 1.54 -11.82 26.46
#